data_AF-T2JDN4-F1
#
_entry.id   AF-T2JDN4-F1
#
_cell.length_a   1.000
_cell.length_b   1.000
_cell.length_c   1.000
_cell.angle_alpha   90.00
_cell.angle_beta   90.00
_cell.angle_gamma   90.00
#
_symmetry.space_group_name_H-M   'P 1'
#
loop_
_entity.id
_entity.type
_entity.pdbx_description
1 polymer ?
#
loop_
_entity_poly.entity_id
_entity_poly.type
_entity_poly.pdbx_seq_one_letter_code
_entity_poly.pdbx_strand_id
1 'polypeptide(L)' 'MENIVSSLKSGGQVVLAEYRRENPLIPIKTLHKMTEKQVKKEMKKVGLVWDKTEEILPQQHLIFFQKS' A
#
# COMPACT_ATOMS: atom_id res chain seq x y z
N MET A 1 -0.55 10.96 -3.82
CA MET A 1 -1.58 10.41 -2.92
C MET A 1 -2.53 11.44 -2.36
N GLU A 2 -2.09 12.66 -2.07
CA GLU A 2 -2.93 13.73 -1.50
C GLU A 2 -4.25 13.94 -2.27
N ASN A 3 -4.21 13.99 -3.61
CA ASN A 3 -5.42 14.11 -4.44
C ASN A 3 -6.39 12.91 -4.35
N ILE A 4 -5.85 11.70 -4.16
CA ILE A 4 -6.68 10.50 -3.95
C ILE A 4 -7.36 10.61 -2.59
N VAL A 5 -6.61 10.94 -1.54
CA VAL A 5 -7.15 11.08 -0.19
C VAL A 5 -8.19 12.19 -0.10
N SER A 6 -7.95 13.35 -0.74
CA SER A 6 -8.92 14.46 -0.75
C SER A 6 -10.24 14.08 -1.43
N SER A 7 -10.20 13.19 -2.42
CA SER A 7 -11.37 12.72 -3.17
C SER A 7 -12.16 11.62 -2.47
N LEU A 8 -11.63 11.00 -1.42
CA LEU A 8 -12.33 9.97 -0.65
C LEU A 8 -13.31 10.60 0.37
N LYS A 9 -14.46 9.96 0.55
CA LYS A 9 -15.33 10.19 1.72
C LYS A 9 -14.67 9.67 3.01
N SER A 10 -15.13 10.15 4.18
CA SER A 10 -14.74 9.52 5.46
C SER A 10 -15.16 8.04 5.47
N GLY A 11 -14.28 7.19 5.97
CA GLY A 11 -14.39 5.73 5.87
C GLY A 11 -14.15 5.15 4.47
N GLY A 12 -13.78 5.98 3.48
CA GLY A 12 -13.39 5.52 2.15
C GLY A 12 -12.10 4.71 2.18
N GLN A 13 -11.99 3.71 1.29
CA GLN A 13 -10.89 2.76 1.29
C GLN A 13 -9.93 2.98 0.10
N VAL A 14 -8.64 2.76 0.35
CA VAL A 14 -7.59 2.60 -0.66
C VAL A 14 -6.97 1.23 -0.46
N VAL A 15 -6.77 0.50 -1.55
CA VAL A 15 -6.06 -0.78 -1.55
C VAL A 15 -4.86 -0.66 -2.48
N LEU A 16 -3.67 -0.93 -1.97
CA LEU A 16 -2.43 -0.92 -2.74
C LEU A 16 -2.00 -2.36 -3.04
N ALA A 17 -1.76 -2.66 -4.30
CA ALA A 17 -1.19 -3.92 -4.76
C ALA A 17 0.29 -3.72 -5.06
N GLU A 18 1.15 -4.05 -4.10
CA GLU A 18 2.57 -3.67 -4.13
C GLU A 18 3.48 -4.88 -4.26
N TYR A 19 4.43 -4.84 -5.19
CA TYR A 19 5.43 -5.90 -5.34
C TYR A 19 6.33 -6.00 -4.11
N ARG A 20 6.50 -7.21 -3.59
CA ARG A 20 7.32 -7.54 -2.41
C ARG A 20 8.77 -7.15 -2.65
N ARG A 21 9.24 -6.05 -2.04
CA ARG A 21 10.66 -5.63 -2.12
C ARG A 21 11.58 -6.61 -1.40
N GLU A 22 11.04 -7.34 -0.44
CA GLU A 22 11.70 -8.39 0.34
C GLU A 22 12.07 -9.60 -0.53
N ASN A 23 11.40 -9.80 -1.68
CA ASN A 23 11.65 -10.92 -2.57
C ASN A 23 12.54 -10.50 -3.78
N PRO A 24 13.82 -10.92 -3.81
CA PRO A 24 14.73 -10.60 -4.91
C PRO A 24 14.39 -11.35 -6.21
N LEU A 25 13.62 -12.44 -6.14
CA LEU A 25 13.28 -13.28 -7.29
C LEU A 25 12.16 -12.72 -8.17
N ILE A 26 11.45 -11.68 -7.71
CA ILE A 26 10.42 -11.02 -8.53
C ILE A 26 11.11 -10.23 -9.66
N PRO A 27 10.85 -10.54 -10.95
CA PRO A 27 11.60 -10.02 -12.09
C PRO A 27 11.13 -8.61 -12.50
N ILE A 28 11.26 -7.64 -11.61
CA ILE A 28 10.98 -6.21 -11.88
C ILE A 28 12.04 -5.34 -11.19
N LYS A 29 12.31 -4.15 -11.72
CA LYS A 29 13.29 -3.22 -11.14
C LYS A 29 12.92 -2.88 -9.70
N THR A 30 13.91 -2.80 -8.81
CA THR A 30 13.74 -2.48 -7.39
C THR A 30 12.99 -1.16 -7.14
N LEU A 31 13.10 -0.18 -8.07
CA LEU A 31 12.36 1.08 -8.02
C LEU A 31 10.83 0.90 -8.02
N HIS A 32 10.33 -0.21 -8.57
CA HIS A 32 8.91 -0.55 -8.63
C HIS A 32 8.47 -1.52 -7.52
N LYS A 33 9.29 -1.68 -6.47
CA LYS A 33 9.00 -2.52 -5.31
C LYS A 33 9.03 -1.68 -4.05
N MET A 34 8.15 -1.96 -3.11
CA MET A 34 8.15 -1.33 -1.79
C MET A 34 8.02 -2.38 -0.69
N THR A 35 8.57 -2.08 0.49
CA THR A 35 8.32 -2.91 1.67
C THR A 35 6.99 -2.49 2.29
N GLU A 36 6.26 -3.43 2.90
CA GLU A 36 5.01 -3.10 3.61
C GLU A 36 5.23 -2.00 4.67
N LYS A 37 6.37 -2.06 5.37
CA LYS A 37 6.79 -1.04 6.35
C LYS A 37 6.92 0.36 5.73
N GLN A 38 7.48 0.46 4.53
CA GLN A 38 7.60 1.72 3.81
C GLN A 38 6.21 2.23 3.39
N VAL A 39 5.37 1.38 2.81
CA VAL A 39 4.01 1.73 2.37
C VAL A 39 3.18 2.27 3.54
N LYS A 40 3.16 1.55 4.69
CA LYS A 40 2.45 2.00 5.90
C LYS A 40 2.93 3.37 6.40
N LYS A 41 4.25 3.61 6.39
CA LYS A 41 4.84 4.88 6.83
C LYS A 41 4.41 6.03 5.92
N GLU A 42 4.39 5.82 4.62
CA GLU A 42 4.04 6.85 3.63
C GLU A 42 2.53 7.12 3.62
N MET A 43 1.69 6.09 3.68
CA MET A 43 0.23 6.25 3.72
C MET A 43 -0.24 6.96 5.00
N LYS A 44 0.40 6.67 6.14
CA LYS A 44 0.12 7.39 7.40
C LYS A 44 0.38 8.90 7.27
N LYS A 45 1.39 9.33 6.52
CA LYS A 45 1.70 10.76 6.33
C LYS A 45 0.61 11.51 5.56
N VAL A 46 -0.14 10.81 4.70
CA VAL A 46 -1.23 11.41 3.93
C VAL A 46 -2.61 11.21 4.60
N GLY A 47 -2.65 10.79 5.86
CA GLY A 47 -3.90 10.66 6.63
C GLY A 47 -4.67 9.37 6.39
N LEU A 48 -4.04 8.35 5.79
CA LEU A 48 -4.63 7.02 5.65
C LEU A 48 -4.23 6.13 6.83
N VAL A 49 -5.21 5.42 7.40
CA VAL A 49 -5.02 4.49 8.51
C VAL A 49 -4.96 3.07 7.96
N TRP A 50 -3.94 2.30 8.35
CA TRP A 50 -3.82 0.90 7.96
C TRP A 50 -4.93 0.07 8.60
N ASP A 51 -5.58 -0.76 7.79
CA ASP A 51 -6.66 -1.66 8.19
C ASP A 51 -6.12 -3.10 8.27
N LYS A 52 -5.66 -3.64 7.12
CA LYS A 52 -5.10 -4.99 7.03
C LYS A 52 -4.15 -5.15 5.85
N THR A 53 -3.41 -6.26 5.84
CA THR A 53 -2.61 -6.70 4.70
C THR A 53 -2.97 -8.14 4.38
N GLU A 54 -3.23 -8.43 3.11
CA GLU A 54 -3.52 -9.77 2.62
C GLU A 54 -2.40 -10.29 1.71
N GLU A 55 -2.06 -11.57 1.92
CA GLU A 55 -0.94 -12.26 1.27
C GLU A 55 -1.42 -13.24 0.18
N ILE A 56 -2.63 -13.03 -0.33
CA ILE A 56 -3.28 -13.94 -1.28
C ILE A 56 -2.65 -13.92 -2.68
N LEU A 57 -1.86 -12.88 -3.00
CA LEU A 57 -1.17 -12.76 -4.28
C LEU A 57 0.28 -13.29 -4.16
N PRO A 58 0.77 -14.01 -5.18
CA PRO A 58 2.07 -14.69 -5.11
C PRO A 58 3.24 -13.71 -5.02
N GLN A 59 3.13 -12.53 -5.63
CA GLN A 59 4.23 -11.58 -5.75
C GLN A 59 3.95 -10.22 -5.09
N GLN A 60 2.69 -9.94 -4.74
CA GLN A 60 2.27 -8.65 -4.20
C GLN A 60 1.67 -8.78 -2.81
N HIS A 61 1.80 -7.73 -2.03
CA HIS A 61 0.96 -7.46 -0.87
C HIS A 61 -0.29 -6.71 -1.32
N LEU A 62 -1.47 -7.10 -0.82
CA LEU A 62 -2.66 -6.25 -0.87
C LEU A 62 -2.78 -5.52 0.46
N ILE A 63 -2.50 -4.23 0.48
CA ILE A 63 -2.46 -3.43 1.71
C ILE A 63 -3.66 -2.47 1.73
N PHE A 64 -4.55 -2.67 2.69
CA PHE A 64 -5.80 -1.95 2.83
C PHE A 64 -5.64 -0.79 3.81
N PHE A 65 -6.15 0.37 3.41
CA PHE A 65 -6.17 1.58 4.21
C PHE A 65 -7.54 2.24 4.17
N GLN A 66 -7.91 2.93 5.24
CA GLN A 66 -9.13 3.74 5.32
C GLN A 66 -8.79 5.21 5.58
N LYS A 67 -9.56 6.11 4.97
CA LYS A 67 -9.56 7.52 5.33
C LYS A 67 -10.33 7.71 6.62
N SER A 68 -9.68 8.26 7.64
CA SER A 68 -10.35 8.76 8.85
C SER A 68 -11.34 9.85 8.49
#